data_AF-A0A8T4A420-F1
#
_entry.id   AF-A0A8T4A420-F1
#
_cell.length_a   1.000
_cell.length_b   1.000
_cell.length_c   1.000
_cell.angle_alpha   90.00
_cell.angle_beta   90.00
_cell.angle_gamma   90.00
#
_symmetry.space_group_name_H-M   'P 1'
#
loop_
_entity.id
_entity.type
_entity.pdbx_description
1 polymer ?
#
loop_
_entity_poly.entity_id
_entity_poly.type
_entity_poly.pdbx_seq_one_letter_code
_entity_poly.pdbx_strand_id
1 'polypeptide(L)'
;MMLVDPLADALSNLKNNERTGNLECVIKPASKVIGKVLKVMQDHDYIGEFEFIEDGRAGKFKVKLVGKINDCGVIRPRYPVNKKTFEIFEKRFLPASGFGILILTTPLGIM
;
A
#
# COMPACT_ATOMS: atom_id res chain seq x y z
N MET A 1 -8.06 -6.99 20.20
CA MET A 1 -8.50 -5.94 19.25
C MET A 1 -8.99 -6.64 17.99
N MET A 2 -10.16 -6.27 17.45
CA MET A 2 -10.67 -6.88 16.22
C MET A 2 -9.97 -6.26 15.00
N LEU A 3 -9.45 -7.09 14.11
CA LEU A 3 -8.83 -6.66 12.86
C LEU A 3 -9.94 -6.28 11.87
N VAL A 4 -10.16 -4.97 11.64
CA VAL A 4 -11.22 -4.48 10.77
C VAL A 4 -10.78 -4.41 9.30
N ASP A 5 -9.53 -4.01 9.04
CA ASP A 5 -9.00 -3.99 7.67
C ASP A 5 -7.48 -4.22 7.64
N PRO A 6 -7.03 -5.37 7.13
CA PRO A 6 -5.62 -5.72 7.11
C PRO A 6 -4.78 -4.84 6.17
N LEU A 7 -5.39 -4.18 5.16
CA LEU A 7 -4.63 -3.32 4.25
C LEU A 7 -4.19 -2.01 4.93
N ALA A 8 -5.03 -1.43 5.79
CA ALA A 8 -4.64 -0.22 6.51
C ALA A 8 -3.59 -0.49 7.58
N ASP A 9 -3.70 -1.61 8.28
CA ASP A 9 -2.66 -2.02 9.23
C ASP A 9 -1.34 -2.30 8.49
N ALA A 10 -1.39 -2.94 7.33
CA ALA A 10 -0.21 -3.17 6.49
C ALA A 10 0.49 -1.87 6.06
N LEU A 11 -0.25 -0.91 5.50
CA LEU A 11 0.33 0.37 5.07
C LEU A 11 0.79 1.23 6.25
N SER A 12 0.06 1.23 7.36
CA SER A 12 0.48 1.97 8.56
C SER A 12 1.77 1.38 9.15
N ASN A 13 1.90 0.06 9.15
CA ASN A 13 3.12 -0.61 9.56
C ASN A 13 4.29 -0.26 8.63
N LEU A 14 4.07 -0.26 7.31
CA LEU A 14 5.07 0.14 6.31
C LEU A 14 5.55 1.58 6.55
N LYS A 15 4.61 2.52 6.68
CA LYS A 15 4.90 3.95 6.98
C LYS A 15 5.73 4.11 8.24
N ASN A 16 5.36 3.41 9.31
CA ASN A 16 6.07 3.50 10.58
C ASN A 16 7.49 2.97 10.49
N ASN A 17 7.69 1.82 9.82
CA ASN A 17 9.03 1.24 9.65
C ASN A 17 9.93 2.12 8.77
N GLU A 18 9.41 2.67 7.67
CA GLU A 18 10.15 3.63 6.85
C GLU A 18 10.53 4.88 7.64
N ARG A 19 9.59 5.43 8.44
CA ARG A 19 9.86 6.61 9.27
C ARG A 19 10.91 6.36 10.36
N THR A 20 10.95 5.14 10.90
CA THR A 20 11.98 4.72 11.87
C THR A 20 13.33 4.46 11.19
N GLY A 21 13.36 4.25 9.87
CA GLY A 21 14.58 3.91 9.13
C GLY A 21 14.94 2.43 9.15
N ASN A 22 13.95 1.56 9.39
CA ASN A 22 14.16 0.11 9.33
C ASN A 22 14.38 -0.34 7.87
N LEU A 23 15.26 -1.32 7.66
CA LEU A 23 15.58 -1.86 6.33
C LEU A 23 14.54 -2.87 5.82
N GLU A 24 13.73 -3.42 6.71
CA GLU A 24 12.74 -4.44 6.40
C GLU A 24 11.48 -4.26 7.24
N CYS A 25 10.34 -4.62 6.65
CA CYS A 25 9.03 -4.59 7.30
C CYS A 25 8.34 -5.94 7.12
N VAL A 26 7.79 -6.50 8.20
CA VAL A 26 6.99 -7.72 8.16
C VAL A 26 5.52 -7.37 8.31
N ILE A 27 4.72 -7.75 7.32
CA ILE A 27 3.28 -7.50 7.26
C ILE A 27 2.53 -8.81 7.52
N LYS A 28 1.57 -8.76 8.45
CA LYS A 28 0.68 -9.87 8.80
C LYS A 28 -0.73 -9.31 9.11
N PRO A 29 -1.81 -9.95 8.67
CA PRO A 29 -1.89 -11.13 7.80
C PRO A 29 -1.59 -10.81 6.33
N ALA A 30 -1.13 -11.78 5.56
CA ALA A 30 -1.01 -11.62 4.12
C ALA A 30 -2.36 -11.82 3.42
N SER A 31 -2.61 -10.99 2.40
CA SER A 31 -3.81 -11.03 1.57
C SER A 31 -3.44 -10.79 0.11
N LYS A 32 -4.21 -11.37 -0.82
CA LYS A 32 -4.03 -11.16 -2.26
C LYS A 32 -4.11 -9.69 -2.66
N VAL A 33 -4.96 -8.90 -1.99
CA VAL A 33 -5.07 -7.45 -2.22
C VAL A 33 -3.79 -6.74 -1.79
N ILE A 34 -3.25 -7.08 -0.62
CA ILE A 34 -1.99 -6.51 -0.12
C ILE A 34 -0.85 -6.85 -1.09
N GLY A 35 -0.74 -8.10 -1.54
CA GLY A 35 0.29 -8.49 -2.50
C GLY A 35 0.21 -7.71 -3.82
N LYS A 36 -1.00 -7.46 -4.34
CA LYS A 36 -1.19 -6.64 -5.55
C LYS A 36 -0.81 -5.17 -5.32
N VAL A 37 -1.18 -4.60 -4.17
CA VAL A 37 -0.82 -3.22 -3.81
C VAL A 37 0.70 -3.08 -3.66
N LEU A 38 1.35 -4.01 -2.96
CA LEU A 38 2.80 -4.04 -2.83
C LEU A 38 3.48 -4.14 -4.20
N LYS A 39 2.93 -4.96 -5.12
CA LYS A 39 3.45 -5.03 -6.48
C LYS A 39 3.38 -3.70 -7.22
N VAL A 40 2.25 -2.98 -7.16
CA VAL A 40 2.16 -1.63 -7.75
C VAL A 40 3.16 -0.67 -7.10
N MET A 41 3.34 -0.73 -5.78
CA MET A 41 4.35 0.09 -5.09
C MET A 41 5.79 -0.27 -5.51
N GLN A 42 6.07 -1.53 -5.81
CA GLN A 42 7.35 -2.00 -6.33
C GLN A 42 7.57 -1.53 -7.77
N ASP A 43 6.55 -1.64 -8.63
CA ASP A 43 6.61 -1.19 -10.03
C ASP A 43 6.86 0.33 -10.15
N HIS A 44 6.43 1.09 -9.14
CA HIS A 44 6.71 2.53 -9.01
C HIS A 44 7.95 2.86 -8.16
N ASP A 45 8.81 1.88 -7.86
CA ASP A 45 10.08 2.06 -7.15
C ASP A 45 9.96 2.63 -5.72
N TYR A 46 8.80 2.51 -5.06
CA TYR A 46 8.63 2.95 -3.66
C TYR A 46 9.16 1.94 -2.65
N ILE A 47 9.02 0.65 -2.95
CA ILE A 47 9.55 -0.44 -2.12
C ILE A 47 10.55 -1.28 -2.92
N GLY A 48 11.39 -2.01 -2.21
CA GLY A 48 12.27 -3.00 -2.81
C GLY A 48 11.55 -4.32 -3.07
N GLU A 49 12.34 -5.38 -3.13
CA GLU A 49 11.82 -6.75 -3.22
C GLU A 49 10.97 -7.10 -2.00
N PHE A 50 9.90 -7.86 -2.25
CA PHE A 50 9.09 -8.43 -1.19
C PHE A 50 8.89 -9.93 -1.41
N GLU A 51 8.87 -10.66 -0.31
CA GLU A 51 8.74 -12.11 -0.28
C GLU A 51 7.48 -12.52 0.47
N PHE A 52 6.81 -13.55 -0.03
CA PHE A 52 5.71 -14.18 0.69
C PHE A 52 6.24 -15.36 1.50
N ILE A 53 5.99 -15.34 2.80
CA ILE A 53 6.40 -16.38 3.75
C ILE A 53 5.13 -17.12 4.22
N GLU A 54 5.03 -18.41 3.90
CA GLU A 54 3.95 -19.25 4.42
C GLU A 54 4.20 -19.61 5.88
N ASP A 55 3.27 -19.23 6.76
CA ASP A 55 3.33 -19.52 8.21
C ASP A 55 2.32 -20.60 8.65
N GLY A 56 1.76 -21.35 7.69
CA GLY A 56 0.71 -22.34 7.91
C GLY A 56 -0.64 -21.76 8.34
N ARG A 57 -0.79 -20.42 8.33
CA ARG A 57 -2.04 -19.71 8.64
C ARG A 57 -2.46 -18.82 7.48
N ALA A 58 -2.22 -17.52 7.59
CA ALA A 58 -2.58 -16.53 6.59
C ALA A 58 -1.36 -16.03 5.80
N GLY A 59 -0.16 -16.53 6.12
CA GLY A 59 1.10 -16.07 5.55
C GLY A 59 1.50 -14.68 6.04
N LYS A 60 2.72 -14.27 5.66
CA LYS A 60 3.31 -12.97 5.95
C LYS A 60 3.99 -12.43 4.69
N PHE A 61 4.05 -11.12 4.55
CA PHE A 61 4.93 -10.49 3.56
C PHE A 61 6.14 -9.89 4.27
N LYS A 62 7.34 -10.21 3.79
CA LYS A 62 8.57 -9.53 4.18
C LYS A 62 8.92 -8.55 3.07
N VAL A 63 8.88 -7.26 3.37
CA VAL A 63 9.11 -6.18 2.39
C VAL A 63 10.44 -5.50 2.70
N LYS A 64 11.29 -5.36 1.70
CA LYS A 64 12.52 -4.57 1.81
C LYS A 64 12.19 -3.09 1.59
N LEU A 65 12.64 -2.28 2.54
CA LEU A 65 12.42 -0.85 2.59
C LEU A 65 13.61 -0.13 1.97
N VAL A 66 13.33 0.91 1.18
CA VAL A 66 14.34 1.66 0.40
C VAL A 66 14.46 3.10 0.92
N GLY A 67 13.55 3.57 1.77
CA GLY A 67 13.55 4.92 2.30
C GLY A 67 12.96 5.97 1.35
N LYS A 68 12.15 5.55 0.38
CA LYS A 68 11.50 6.43 -0.61
C LYS A 68 10.06 6.81 -0.22
N ILE A 69 9.49 6.20 0.81
CA ILE A 69 8.10 6.41 1.19
C ILE A 69 8.01 7.57 2.17
N ASN A 70 7.41 8.68 1.71
CA ASN A 70 7.13 9.82 2.58
C ASN A 70 5.86 9.59 3.41
N ASP A 71 4.78 9.19 2.75
CA ASP A 71 3.51 8.86 3.37
C ASP A 71 2.81 7.76 2.55
N CYS A 72 2.09 6.87 3.25
CA CYS A 72 1.22 5.89 2.63
C CYS A 72 0.03 5.58 3.57
N GLY A 73 -1.14 5.33 2.98
CA GLY A 73 -2.35 5.08 3.73
C GLY A 73 -3.51 4.61 2.85
N VAL A 74 -4.56 4.13 3.50
CA VAL A 74 -5.79 3.68 2.83
C VAL A 74 -6.86 4.76 2.92
N ILE A 75 -7.51 5.06 1.80
CA ILE A 75 -8.67 5.96 1.76
C ILE A 75 -9.91 5.19 2.23
N ARG A 76 -10.60 5.72 3.26
CA ARG A 76 -11.86 5.18 3.78
C ARG A 76 -12.97 6.23 3.79
N PRO A 77 -14.21 5.84 3.46
CA PRO A 77 -14.61 4.60 2.76
C PRO A 77 -14.04 4.54 1.33
N ARG A 78 -14.09 3.37 0.69
CA ARG A 78 -13.66 3.20 -0.71
C ARG A 78 -14.71 3.83 -1.63
N TYR A 79 -14.52 5.10 -1.97
CA TYR A 79 -15.45 5.83 -2.82
C TYR A 79 -15.40 5.31 -4.27
N PRO A 80 -16.56 5.18 -4.95
CA PRO A 80 -16.58 4.99 -6.39
C PRO A 80 -16.07 6.27 -7.06
N VAL A 81 -15.05 6.14 -7.92
CA VAL A 81 -14.44 7.27 -8.63
C VAL A 81 -14.69 7.13 -10.13
N ASN A 82 -15.16 8.21 -10.74
CA ASN A 82 -15.30 8.33 -12.19
C ASN A 82 -14.11 9.09 -12.77
N LYS A 83 -13.83 8.93 -14.07
CA LYS A 83 -12.75 9.66 -14.75
C LYS A 83 -12.80 11.18 -14.54
N LYS A 84 -14.02 11.75 -14.47
CA LYS A 84 -14.23 13.20 -14.26
C LYS A 84 -13.96 13.65 -12.82
N THR A 85 -14.08 12.77 -11.83
CA THR A 85 -13.89 13.11 -10.42
C THR A 85 -12.49 12.82 -9.92
N PHE A 86 -11.63 12.23 -10.75
CA PHE A 86 -10.28 11.80 -10.40
C PHE A 86 -9.41 12.94 -9.90
N GLU A 87 -9.47 14.09 -10.58
CA GLU A 87 -8.70 15.30 -10.24
C GLU A 87 -9.00 15.81 -8.81
N ILE A 88 -10.23 15.62 -8.32
CA ILE A 88 -10.62 16.01 -6.96
C ILE A 88 -9.89 15.15 -5.93
N PHE A 89 -9.73 13.85 -6.20
CA PHE A 89 -9.01 12.93 -5.32
C PHE A 89 -7.51 13.16 -5.39
N GLU A 90 -6.95 13.43 -6.57
CA GLU A 90 -5.53 13.80 -6.72
C GLU A 90 -5.20 15.03 -5.89
N LYS A 91 -5.96 16.13 -6.05
CA LYS A 91 -5.74 17.37 -5.29
C LYS A 91 -5.89 17.20 -3.78
N ARG A 92 -6.69 16.23 -3.34
CA ARG A 92 -6.97 16.00 -1.92
C ARG A 92 -5.90 15.16 -1.22
N PHE A 93 -5.34 14.18 -1.92
CA PHE A 93 -4.47 13.16 -1.32
C PHE A 93 -3.03 13.21 -1.81
N LEU A 94 -2.77 13.76 -2.99
CA LEU A 94 -1.42 13.91 -3.51
C LEU A 94 -0.86 15.31 -3.17
N PRO A 95 0.43 15.41 -2.84
CA PRO A 95 1.02 16.68 -2.44
C PRO A 95 1.29 17.62 -3.63
N ALA A 96 1.47 17.08 -4.83
CA ALA A 96 1.73 17.86 -6.05
C ALA A 96 1.32 17.08 -7.31
N SER A 97 1.13 17.79 -8.41
CA SER A 97 0.89 17.16 -9.72
C SER A 97 2.15 16.40 -10.17
N GLY A 98 1.96 15.15 -10.60
CA GLY A 98 3.07 14.27 -10.99
C GLY A 98 3.86 13.65 -9.82
N PHE A 99 3.42 13.86 -8.57
CA PHE A 99 4.07 13.28 -7.40
C PHE A 99 3.09 12.44 -6.56
N GLY A 100 3.47 11.17 -6.33
CA GLY A 100 2.65 10.20 -5.62
C GLY A 100 1.73 9.41 -6.56
N ILE A 101 1.13 8.36 -6.03
CA ILE A 101 0.25 7.46 -6.78
C ILE A 101 -1.05 7.23 -6.01
N LEU A 102 -2.16 7.14 -6.74
CA LEU A 102 -3.44 6.68 -6.23
C LEU A 102 -3.72 5.30 -6.78
N ILE A 103 -3.82 4.31 -5.90
CA ILE A 103 -4.09 2.92 -6.28
C ILE A 103 -5.60 2.66 -6.24
N LEU A 104 -6.17 2.22 -7.35
CA LEU A 104 -7.59 1.94 -7.51
C LEU A 104 -7.85 0.47 -7.83
N THR A 105 -9.03 0.00 -7.41
CA THR A 105 -9.54 -1.30 -7.84
C THR A 105 -10.51 -1.08 -8.99
N THR A 106 -10.18 -1.63 -10.15
CA THR A 106 -11.02 -1.61 -11.35
C THR A 106 -11.40 -3.05 -11.72
N PRO A 107 -12.39 -3.27 -12.62
CA PRO A 107 -12.70 -4.60 -13.14
C PRO A 107 -11.53 -5.29 -13.85
N LEU A 108 -10.58 -4.51 -14.39
CA LEU A 108 -9.38 -5.02 -15.05
C LEU A 108 -8.27 -5.40 -14.06
N GLY A 109 -8.37 -4.96 -12.80
CA GLY A 109 -7.38 -5.21 -11.77
C GLY A 109 -7.12 -4.01 -10.86
N ILE A 110 -6.10 -4.18 -10.02
CA ILE A 110 -5.60 -3.12 -9.15
C ILE A 110 -4.44 -2.45 -9.88
N MET A 111 -4.51 -1.12 -10.00
CA MET A 111 -3.51 -0.27 -10.64
C MET A 111 -3.40 1.05 -9.91
#